data_AF-A0A0G0Z574-F1
#
_entry.id   AF-A0A0G0Z574-F1
#
_cell.length_a   1.000
_cell.length_b   1.000
_cell.length_c   1.000
_cell.angle_alpha   90.00
_cell.angle_beta   90.00
_cell.angle_gamma   90.00
#
_symmetry.space_group_name_H-M   'P 1'
#
loop_
_entity.id
_entity.type
_entity.pdbx_description
1 polymer ?
#
loop_
_entity_poly.entity_id
_entity_poly.type
_entity_poly.pdbx_seq_one_letter_code
_entity_poly.pdbx_strand_id
1 'polypeptide(L)'
;MIAVIARIALCAGIFGEKHFEEITQKDVIHRENFNLKVYNSDGNYLLDCKNCHNCNTINESEDTYNCVRGMKHKSDIDANGCWYSELIGNCANCVNAYAQKYSNWSSSRYSEYLDLCIECENCFGCVGLKKKKYCILNKQHTKESFDKLRTRIISDMKKNGEYGKFLPYSMSAGPFNFSTAFLYFPETKKEDILKLGGYWEDISKSHIEGMPTSELPDDIKDVPDIIVTQPLICPETGWRFNINQNELSFYKQNNIPLPRLHFDVRTKNRLKYLTVLKSHPYICYYCSKNIMAYYPPEWKYEKIACEECYKQNIN
;
A
#
# COMPACT_ATOMS: atom_id res chain seq x y z
N MET A 1 1.43 16.14 -15.57
CA MET A 1 2.14 15.03 -16.25
C MET A 1 1.59 13.64 -15.89
N ILE A 2 1.54 13.20 -14.62
CA ILE A 2 1.17 11.81 -14.27
C ILE A 2 -0.22 11.38 -14.77
N ALA A 3 -1.22 12.28 -14.80
CA ALA A 3 -2.53 12.01 -15.38
C ALA A 3 -2.52 11.70 -16.90
N VAL A 4 -1.44 12.08 -17.62
CA VAL A 4 -1.20 11.71 -19.02
C VAL A 4 -0.56 10.32 -19.10
N ILE A 5 0.39 10.01 -18.22
CA ILE A 5 1.05 8.69 -18.11
C ILE A 5 0.01 7.58 -17.89
N ALA A 6 -0.94 7.79 -16.97
CA ALA A 6 -2.01 6.82 -16.70
C ALA A 6 -2.99 6.63 -17.87
N ARG A 7 -3.20 7.66 -18.72
CA ARG A 7 -4.10 7.57 -19.88
C ARG A 7 -3.48 6.86 -21.08
N ILE A 8 -2.17 7.02 -21.30
CA ILE A 8 -1.47 6.36 -22.43
C ILE A 8 -1.41 4.85 -22.22
N ALA A 9 -1.11 4.39 -21.00
CA ALA A 9 -1.05 2.97 -20.66
C ALA A 9 -2.39 2.21 -20.74
N LEU A 10 -3.53 2.91 -20.79
CA LEU A 10 -4.86 2.30 -20.89
C LEU A 10 -5.34 2.03 -22.33
N CYS A 11 -4.67 2.61 -23.34
CA CYS A 11 -5.08 2.51 -24.75
C CYS A 11 -4.03 1.84 -25.65
N ALA A 12 -2.85 1.54 -25.14
CA ALA A 12 -1.79 0.85 -25.87
C ALA A 12 -1.94 -0.68 -25.73
N GLY A 13 -2.03 -1.40 -26.85
CA GLY A 13 -1.73 -2.83 -26.86
C GLY A 13 -0.24 -3.11 -26.61
N ILE A 14 0.14 -4.39 -26.53
CA ILE A 14 1.50 -4.88 -26.16
C ILE A 14 2.64 -4.13 -26.90
N PHE A 15 2.44 -3.73 -28.15
CA PHE A 15 3.42 -2.98 -28.94
C PHE A 15 3.62 -1.53 -28.45
N GLY A 16 2.56 -0.83 -28.05
CA GLY A 16 2.66 0.53 -27.52
C GLY A 16 3.23 0.56 -26.10
N GLU A 17 3.01 -0.49 -25.30
CA GLU A 17 3.60 -0.63 -23.97
C GLU A 17 5.14 -0.76 -24.06
N LYS A 18 5.64 -1.65 -24.93
CA LYS A 18 7.10 -1.80 -25.17
C LYS A 18 7.76 -0.53 -25.70
N HIS A 19 7.15 0.11 -26.69
CA HIS A 19 7.69 1.35 -27.25
C HIS A 19 7.73 2.49 -26.21
N PHE A 20 6.70 2.57 -25.35
CA PHE A 20 6.70 3.50 -24.23
C PHE A 20 7.80 3.18 -23.21
N GLU A 21 7.98 1.90 -22.84
CA GLU A 21 9.08 1.48 -21.94
C GLU A 21 10.46 1.88 -22.51
N GLU A 22 10.72 1.65 -23.80
CA GLU A 22 11.97 2.05 -24.47
C GLU A 22 12.22 3.56 -24.40
N ILE A 23 11.21 4.38 -24.70
CA ILE A 23 11.30 5.85 -24.58
C ILE A 23 11.58 6.25 -23.13
N THR A 24 10.91 5.65 -22.15
CA THR A 24 11.15 5.97 -20.73
C THR A 24 12.53 5.55 -20.23
N GLN A 25 13.13 4.50 -20.81
CA GLN A 25 14.46 4.03 -20.44
C GLN A 25 15.56 4.93 -21.01
N LYS A 26 15.44 5.29 -22.29
CA LYS A 26 16.53 5.89 -23.08
C LYS A 26 16.39 7.38 -23.27
N ASP A 27 15.20 7.89 -23.54
CA ASP A 27 15.01 9.26 -24.03
C ASP A 27 14.60 10.24 -22.93
N VAL A 28 13.81 9.78 -21.96
CA VAL A 28 13.32 10.58 -20.83
C VAL A 28 14.44 10.86 -19.82
N ILE A 29 14.58 12.12 -19.41
CA ILE A 29 15.36 12.50 -18.22
C ILE A 29 14.49 12.28 -16.98
N HIS A 30 15.01 11.58 -15.99
CA HIS A 30 14.39 11.39 -14.67
C HIS A 30 15.04 12.28 -13.62
N ARG A 31 14.30 12.73 -12.60
CA ARG A 31 14.86 13.49 -11.45
C ARG A 31 15.03 12.60 -10.23
N GLU A 32 16.10 12.82 -9.47
CA GLU A 32 16.46 11.97 -8.31
C GLU A 32 15.33 11.82 -7.26
N ASN A 33 14.59 12.89 -6.98
CA ASN A 33 13.44 12.89 -6.09
C ASN A 33 12.33 13.81 -6.64
N PHE A 34 11.07 13.66 -6.18
CA PHE A 34 9.99 14.63 -6.45
C PHE A 34 9.64 15.52 -5.22
N ASN A 35 10.61 15.74 -4.33
CA ASN A 35 10.48 16.63 -3.17
C ASN A 35 10.22 18.07 -3.67
N LEU A 36 9.32 18.85 -3.04
CA LEU A 36 8.76 20.07 -3.66
C LEU A 36 9.34 21.43 -3.15
N LYS A 37 10.12 21.46 -2.08
CA LYS A 37 10.70 22.67 -1.44
C LYS A 37 12.07 22.37 -0.81
N VAL A 38 13.05 23.25 -1.02
CA VAL A 38 14.45 23.04 -0.58
C VAL A 38 14.67 23.45 0.90
N TYR A 39 13.87 22.89 1.81
CA TYR A 39 14.11 22.92 3.27
C TYR A 39 13.71 21.63 4.01
N ASN A 40 13.25 20.61 3.28
CA ASN A 40 13.00 19.25 3.77
C ASN A 40 13.54 18.22 2.76
N SER A 41 13.50 16.92 3.09
CA SER A 41 13.58 15.87 2.05
C SER A 41 12.94 14.54 2.46
N ASP A 42 12.08 14.06 1.57
CA ASP A 42 11.48 12.73 1.52
C ASP A 42 12.23 11.79 0.58
N GLY A 43 11.68 10.57 0.43
CA GLY A 43 11.44 10.03 -0.91
C GLY A 43 10.57 8.77 -0.89
N ASN A 44 9.63 8.55 -1.81
CA ASN A 44 9.27 9.38 -2.97
C ASN A 44 7.76 9.22 -3.27
N TYR A 45 6.96 10.24 -3.52
CA TYR A 45 7.24 11.48 -4.22
C TYR A 45 6.42 12.61 -3.56
N LEU A 46 6.99 13.22 -2.51
CA LEU A 46 6.27 13.74 -1.33
C LEU A 46 6.44 15.30 -1.19
N LEU A 47 6.67 15.83 0.02
CA LEU A 47 6.75 17.24 0.48
C LEU A 47 5.41 18.04 0.44
N ASP A 48 5.18 19.11 1.23
CA ASP A 48 5.97 19.72 2.34
C ASP A 48 6.11 18.80 3.58
N CYS A 49 6.57 19.23 4.78
CA CYS A 49 7.08 18.24 5.75
C CYS A 49 7.29 18.62 7.26
N LYS A 50 7.80 17.66 8.10
CA LYS A 50 8.33 17.84 9.50
C LYS A 50 9.17 19.09 9.51
N ASN A 51 9.93 19.35 8.45
CA ASN A 51 11.16 18.67 7.97
C ASN A 51 11.30 17.21 7.42
N CYS A 52 10.25 16.36 7.36
CA CYS A 52 10.13 15.04 6.71
C CYS A 52 10.38 13.76 7.50
N HIS A 53 9.53 12.81 7.15
CA HIS A 53 9.95 11.48 6.75
C HIS A 53 8.95 11.00 5.69
N ASN A 54 9.19 9.78 5.22
CA ASN A 54 8.44 9.02 4.22
C ASN A 54 9.10 8.98 2.85
N CYS A 55 9.23 7.82 2.24
CA CYS A 55 8.46 6.56 2.35
C CYS A 55 7.06 6.65 1.73
N ASN A 56 7.02 7.15 0.50
CA ASN A 56 6.25 6.50 -0.56
C ASN A 56 4.75 6.28 -0.28
N THR A 57 3.92 7.31 -0.09
CA THR A 57 3.97 8.69 -0.61
C THR A 57 3.01 9.61 0.21
N ILE A 58 3.11 10.95 0.11
CA ILE A 58 2.61 11.96 1.08
C ILE A 58 1.15 12.42 0.93
N ASN A 59 0.63 13.29 1.82
CA ASN A 59 -0.34 14.36 1.52
C ASN A 59 -0.58 15.20 2.80
N GLU A 60 -0.75 16.52 2.81
CA GLU A 60 -0.53 17.53 1.74
C GLU A 60 0.72 18.40 2.01
N SER A 61 1.22 18.41 3.25
CA SER A 61 2.64 18.12 3.44
C SER A 61 3.19 18.32 4.87
N GLU A 62 2.80 19.36 5.59
CA GLU A 62 3.63 19.81 6.70
C GLU A 62 3.56 19.08 8.06
N ASP A 63 2.58 18.26 8.46
CA ASP A 63 2.05 16.98 7.95
C ASP A 63 3.00 15.76 7.90
N THR A 64 3.54 15.29 9.05
CA THR A 64 4.65 14.29 9.04
C THR A 64 4.77 13.12 10.04
N TYR A 65 4.38 11.87 9.72
CA TYR A 65 3.41 11.31 8.76
C TYR A 65 3.62 9.79 8.53
N ASN A 66 2.54 9.18 8.07
CA ASN A 66 2.42 7.97 7.25
C ASN A 66 3.66 7.52 6.49
N CYS A 67 4.20 6.42 6.98
CA CYS A 67 4.56 5.34 6.09
C CYS A 67 3.43 5.13 5.05
N VAL A 68 3.76 5.17 3.77
CA VAL A 68 3.21 4.25 2.76
C VAL A 68 1.72 4.39 2.37
N ARG A 69 1.03 5.47 2.80
CA ARG A 69 0.25 6.45 1.99
C ARG A 69 -1.01 6.97 2.69
N GLY A 70 -1.02 8.23 3.10
CA GLY A 70 -2.12 8.84 3.87
C GLY A 70 -2.27 10.36 3.77
N MET A 71 -2.84 10.97 4.80
CA MET A 71 -3.16 12.39 4.98
C MET A 71 -3.28 12.68 6.49
N LYS A 72 -3.16 13.87 7.05
CA LYS A 72 -2.04 14.83 7.13
C LYS A 72 -2.06 15.34 8.57
N HIS A 73 -0.92 15.57 9.25
CA HIS A 73 -0.59 16.69 10.20
C HIS A 73 0.68 16.37 11.04
N LYS A 74 1.39 17.43 11.48
CA LYS A 74 2.86 17.51 11.70
C LYS A 74 3.47 16.55 12.73
N SER A 75 2.80 16.35 13.86
CA SER A 75 3.05 15.27 14.84
C SER A 75 2.82 13.88 14.20
N ASP A 76 2.93 12.75 14.91
CA ASP A 76 2.71 11.47 14.23
C ASP A 76 2.24 10.22 15.00
N ILE A 77 1.80 9.24 14.20
CA ILE A 77 0.40 8.87 13.98
C ILE A 77 0.46 7.56 13.18
N ASP A 78 0.96 7.61 11.96
CA ASP A 78 0.46 6.74 10.91
C ASP A 78 1.53 5.80 10.39
N ALA A 79 1.16 4.53 10.34
CA ALA A 79 1.94 3.48 9.73
C ALA A 79 1.09 2.75 8.68
N ASN A 80 0.72 3.48 7.62
CA ASN A 80 0.06 3.01 6.40
C ASN A 80 -1.40 2.53 6.51
N GLY A 81 -2.36 3.04 5.72
CA GLY A 81 -2.34 4.22 4.84
C GLY A 81 -3.55 5.11 5.12
N CYS A 82 -3.33 6.24 5.79
CA CYS A 82 -4.21 6.65 6.89
C CYS A 82 -4.54 8.14 6.96
N TRP A 83 -5.61 8.53 7.66
CA TRP A 83 -6.20 9.88 7.60
C TRP A 83 -6.42 10.62 8.97
N TYR A 84 -5.93 11.87 9.06
CA TYR A 84 -6.29 13.04 9.92
C TYR A 84 -5.86 13.17 11.41
N SER A 85 -4.90 12.36 11.88
CA SER A 85 -3.61 12.90 12.40
C SER A 85 -3.43 13.84 13.60
N GLU A 86 -2.55 13.43 14.55
CA GLU A 86 -1.44 14.15 15.25
C GLU A 86 -1.05 13.56 16.64
N LEU A 87 -1.90 13.38 17.65
CA LEU A 87 -3.30 13.04 17.55
C LEU A 87 -3.47 11.60 16.90
N ILE A 88 -2.53 10.64 17.06
CA ILE A 88 -2.64 9.13 16.97
C ILE A 88 -1.23 8.47 17.25
N GLY A 89 -1.09 7.13 17.32
CA GLY A 89 -0.02 6.38 16.64
C GLY A 89 0.72 5.27 17.42
N ASN A 90 1.20 4.19 16.82
CA ASN A 90 0.97 3.76 15.44
C ASN A 90 -0.23 2.81 15.34
N CYS A 91 -0.72 2.67 14.12
CA CYS A 91 -1.93 1.99 13.69
C CYS A 91 -1.76 1.66 12.19
N ALA A 92 -2.57 0.75 11.66
CA ALA A 92 -2.72 0.48 10.22
C ALA A 92 -4.13 -0.11 10.01
N ASN A 93 -5.07 0.45 9.25
CA ASN A 93 -5.01 1.50 8.23
C ASN A 93 -6.08 2.55 8.61
N CYS A 94 -5.71 3.79 8.91
CA CYS A 94 -6.34 4.51 10.05
C CYS A 94 -7.26 5.71 9.77
N VAL A 95 -8.04 6.01 10.80
CA VAL A 95 -8.77 7.26 11.13
C VAL A 95 -8.76 7.39 12.69
N ASN A 96 -9.30 8.39 13.40
CA ASN A 96 -9.80 9.73 13.00
C ASN A 96 -9.38 10.85 14.01
N ALA A 97 -8.39 10.56 14.86
CA ALA A 97 -7.55 11.50 15.61
C ALA A 97 -7.99 12.14 16.97
N TYR A 98 -6.94 12.45 17.75
CA TYR A 98 -6.73 12.86 19.17
C TYR A 98 -7.25 11.92 20.26
N ALA A 99 -6.44 11.01 20.78
CA ALA A 99 -5.16 10.51 20.27
C ALA A 99 -5.15 9.02 20.60
N GLN A 100 -5.18 8.18 19.57
CA GLN A 100 -5.33 6.73 19.72
C GLN A 100 -3.97 6.04 19.67
N LYS A 101 -3.70 5.03 20.49
CA LYS A 101 -2.54 4.13 20.29
C LYS A 101 -2.96 2.65 20.31
N TYR A 102 -2.19 1.83 19.61
CA TYR A 102 -2.36 0.37 19.50
C TYR A 102 -3.73 -0.10 18.98
N SER A 103 -4.32 0.64 18.03
CA SER A 103 -5.68 0.39 17.56
C SER A 103 -5.77 0.24 16.04
N ASN A 104 -6.73 -0.56 15.58
CA ASN A 104 -7.04 -0.86 14.18
C ASN A 104 -8.45 -0.35 13.83
N TRP A 105 -8.65 0.22 12.63
CA TRP A 105 -9.94 0.71 12.11
C TRP A 105 -10.90 1.37 13.13
N SER A 106 -10.38 2.21 14.02
CA SER A 106 -11.11 2.76 15.17
C SER A 106 -11.02 4.28 15.23
N SER A 107 -11.94 4.93 15.96
CA SER A 107 -11.89 6.35 16.33
C SER A 107 -12.61 6.57 17.65
N SER A 108 -11.89 6.92 18.73
CA SER A 108 -12.40 6.95 20.11
C SER A 108 -11.45 7.71 21.06
N ARG A 109 -11.98 8.22 22.19
CA ARG A 109 -11.24 9.06 23.16
C ARG A 109 -10.84 8.29 24.41
N TYR A 110 -9.68 8.62 25.00
CA TYR A 110 -9.16 8.01 26.24
C TYR A 110 -9.20 6.47 26.21
N SER A 111 -8.92 5.88 25.05
CA SER A 111 -9.13 4.46 24.77
C SER A 111 -7.96 3.88 23.99
N GLU A 112 -7.64 2.61 24.26
CA GLU A 112 -6.44 1.92 23.79
C GLU A 112 -6.75 0.44 23.48
N TYR A 113 -5.98 -0.19 22.60
CA TYR A 113 -6.18 -1.59 22.16
C TYR A 113 -7.60 -1.81 21.62
N LEU A 114 -7.97 -1.03 20.59
CA LEU A 114 -9.27 -1.11 19.94
C LEU A 114 -9.18 -1.73 18.55
N ASP A 115 -10.20 -2.49 18.17
CA ASP A 115 -10.42 -2.92 16.79
C ASP A 115 -11.86 -2.60 16.36
N LEU A 116 -12.05 -2.00 15.19
CA LEU A 116 -13.37 -1.65 14.63
C LEU A 116 -14.30 -0.83 15.57
N CYS A 117 -13.75 -0.02 16.47
CA CYS A 117 -14.51 0.72 17.50
C CYS A 117 -14.68 2.21 17.18
N ILE A 118 -15.93 2.71 17.25
CA ILE A 118 -16.30 4.06 16.81
C ILE A 118 -17.03 4.83 17.93
N GLU A 119 -16.64 6.09 18.16
CA GLU A 119 -17.26 7.03 19.12
C GLU A 119 -17.32 6.49 20.57
N CYS A 120 -16.30 5.75 21.01
CA CYS A 120 -16.20 5.26 22.38
C CYS A 120 -15.35 6.18 23.29
N GLU A 121 -15.52 6.04 24.61
CA GLU A 121 -14.83 6.87 25.61
C GLU A 121 -14.47 6.04 26.86
N ASN A 122 -13.19 6.01 27.25
CA ASN A 122 -12.70 5.13 28.31
C ASN A 122 -12.98 3.64 28.00
N CYS A 123 -12.38 3.12 26.94
CA CYS A 123 -12.46 1.71 26.54
C CYS A 123 -11.07 1.08 26.43
N PHE A 124 -10.94 -0.20 26.80
CA PHE A 124 -9.66 -0.92 26.79
C PHE A 124 -9.83 -2.37 26.31
N GLY A 125 -9.14 -2.76 25.24
CA GLY A 125 -9.20 -4.13 24.70
C GLY A 125 -10.56 -4.47 24.09
N CYS A 126 -11.17 -3.56 23.33
CA CYS A 126 -12.53 -3.70 22.81
C CYS A 126 -12.57 -3.90 21.30
N VAL A 127 -13.58 -4.64 20.82
CA VAL A 127 -13.78 -4.96 19.39
C VAL A 127 -15.21 -4.63 18.96
N GLY A 128 -15.37 -3.90 17.84
CA GLY A 128 -16.65 -3.68 17.17
C GLY A 128 -17.66 -2.76 17.88
N LEU A 129 -17.26 -2.01 18.91
CA LEU A 129 -18.17 -1.20 19.72
C LEU A 129 -18.54 0.14 19.05
N LYS A 130 -19.76 0.63 19.34
CA LYS A 130 -20.26 1.94 18.89
C LYS A 130 -20.92 2.70 20.04
N LYS A 131 -20.53 3.96 20.27
CA LYS A 131 -21.13 4.87 21.28
C LYS A 131 -21.17 4.29 22.71
N LYS A 132 -20.09 3.63 23.16
CA LYS A 132 -19.98 3.02 24.50
C LYS A 132 -18.96 3.72 25.40
N LYS A 133 -19.14 3.57 26.72
CA LYS A 133 -18.26 4.15 27.75
C LYS A 133 -17.92 3.15 28.85
N TYR A 134 -16.72 3.26 29.41
CA TYR A 134 -16.22 2.45 30.53
C TYR A 134 -16.28 0.94 30.23
N CYS A 135 -15.72 0.53 29.09
CA CYS A 135 -15.72 -0.88 28.67
C CYS A 135 -14.33 -1.51 28.74
N ILE A 136 -14.26 -2.74 29.27
CA ILE A 136 -13.06 -3.58 29.28
C ILE A 136 -13.45 -4.93 28.68
N LEU A 137 -12.74 -5.38 27.63
CA LEU A 137 -13.06 -6.64 26.92
C LEU A 137 -14.55 -6.76 26.55
N ASN A 138 -15.09 -5.70 25.94
CA ASN A 138 -16.50 -5.51 25.57
C ASN A 138 -17.55 -5.53 26.73
N LYS A 139 -17.14 -5.62 28.00
CA LYS A 139 -18.05 -5.53 29.16
C LYS A 139 -18.10 -4.11 29.71
N GLN A 140 -19.29 -3.60 30.01
CA GLN A 140 -19.51 -2.24 30.54
C GLN A 140 -19.47 -2.23 32.07
N HIS A 141 -18.77 -1.25 32.66
CA HIS A 141 -18.54 -1.10 34.09
C HIS A 141 -19.02 0.25 34.63
N THR A 142 -19.13 0.38 35.96
CA THR A 142 -19.15 1.69 36.62
C THR A 142 -17.76 2.33 36.54
N LYS A 143 -17.67 3.66 36.60
CA LYS A 143 -16.39 4.39 36.53
C LYS A 143 -15.36 3.86 37.54
N GLU A 144 -15.74 3.71 38.80
CA GLU A 144 -14.84 3.23 39.87
C GLU A 144 -14.36 1.78 39.62
N SER A 145 -15.26 0.90 39.14
CA SER A 145 -14.89 -0.48 38.79
C SER A 145 -13.95 -0.52 37.58
N PHE A 146 -14.19 0.33 36.58
CA PHE A 146 -13.34 0.49 35.41
C PHE A 146 -11.94 0.98 35.80
N ASP A 147 -11.84 2.06 36.59
CA ASP A 147 -10.57 2.67 36.99
C ASP A 147 -9.70 1.67 37.78
N LYS A 148 -10.30 0.93 38.73
CA LYS A 148 -9.61 -0.13 39.49
C LYS A 148 -9.13 -1.27 38.58
N LEU A 149 -9.99 -1.77 37.68
CA LEU A 149 -9.65 -2.91 36.82
C LEU A 149 -8.64 -2.53 35.74
N ARG A 150 -8.79 -1.38 35.07
CA ARG A 150 -7.83 -0.88 34.07
C ARG A 150 -6.45 -0.67 34.70
N THR A 151 -6.37 -0.12 35.91
CA THR A 151 -5.10 0.08 36.61
C THR A 151 -4.37 -1.23 36.89
N ARG A 152 -5.10 -2.27 37.33
CA ARG A 152 -4.54 -3.62 37.53
C ARG A 152 -4.04 -4.21 36.22
N ILE A 153 -4.86 -4.20 35.17
CA ILE A 153 -4.50 -4.75 33.85
C ILE A 153 -3.25 -4.06 33.29
N ILE A 154 -3.17 -2.73 33.34
CA ILE A 154 -1.99 -1.99 32.86
C ILE A 154 -0.75 -2.30 33.72
N SER A 155 -0.90 -2.53 35.03
CA SER A 155 0.22 -2.96 35.89
C SER A 155 0.74 -4.35 35.49
N ASP A 156 -0.16 -5.30 35.23
CA ASP A 156 0.20 -6.66 34.82
C ASP A 156 0.82 -6.65 33.40
N MET A 157 0.25 -5.92 32.44
CA MET A 157 0.82 -5.75 31.09
C MET A 157 2.17 -5.03 31.10
N LYS A 158 2.42 -4.11 32.04
CA LYS A 158 3.74 -3.48 32.21
C LYS A 158 4.76 -4.47 32.79
N LYS A 159 4.36 -5.29 33.77
CA LYS A 159 5.19 -6.37 34.32
C LYS A 159 5.61 -7.38 33.25
N ASN A 160 4.74 -7.66 32.28
CA ASN A 160 5.01 -8.57 31.16
C ASN A 160 5.68 -7.90 29.93
N GLY A 161 5.85 -6.58 29.92
CA GLY A 161 6.39 -5.85 28.77
C GLY A 161 5.48 -5.85 27.53
N GLU A 162 4.17 -5.95 27.72
CA GLU A 162 3.14 -5.93 26.67
C GLU A 162 2.61 -4.51 26.41
N TYR A 163 2.43 -3.72 27.47
CA TYR A 163 1.88 -2.37 27.38
C TYR A 163 2.82 -1.45 26.58
N GLY A 164 2.38 -1.00 25.40
CA GLY A 164 3.16 -0.16 24.50
C GLY A 164 3.37 -0.76 23.09
N LYS A 165 2.96 -2.02 22.87
CA LYS A 165 3.12 -2.71 21.59
C LYS A 165 1.85 -2.63 20.75
N PHE A 166 2.01 -2.58 19.42
CA PHE A 166 0.90 -2.86 18.50
C PHE A 166 0.48 -4.34 18.63
N LEU A 167 -0.70 -4.66 18.09
CA LEU A 167 -1.26 -6.01 18.11
C LEU A 167 -0.25 -7.02 17.49
N PRO A 168 0.00 -8.18 18.12
CA PRO A 168 0.93 -9.17 17.61
C PRO A 168 0.43 -9.80 16.30
N TYR A 169 1.33 -10.37 15.51
CA TYR A 169 0.98 -11.03 14.25
C TYR A 169 0.02 -12.22 14.41
N SER A 170 -0.03 -12.83 15.60
CA SER A 170 -1.02 -13.85 15.98
C SER A 170 -2.46 -13.32 16.12
N MET A 171 -2.66 -12.00 15.97
CA MET A 171 -3.96 -11.33 15.83
C MET A 171 -4.20 -10.82 14.39
N SER A 172 -3.35 -11.18 13.42
CA SER A 172 -3.58 -10.84 12.02
C SER A 172 -4.85 -11.52 11.50
N ALA A 173 -5.67 -10.79 10.75
CA ALA A 173 -6.88 -11.32 10.13
C ALA A 173 -6.61 -12.29 8.95
N GLY A 174 -5.36 -12.39 8.50
CA GLY A 174 -4.99 -13.26 7.37
C GLY A 174 -3.48 -13.43 7.15
N PRO A 175 -3.09 -14.20 6.13
CA PRO A 175 -1.70 -14.49 5.80
C PRO A 175 -0.98 -13.30 5.15
N PHE A 176 0.31 -13.15 5.48
CA PHE A 176 1.11 -12.02 5.01
C PHE A 176 1.18 -11.93 3.48
N ASN A 177 1.32 -13.06 2.79
CA ASN A 177 1.48 -13.14 1.34
C ASN A 177 0.22 -12.79 0.52
N PHE A 178 -0.95 -12.66 1.17
CA PHE A 178 -2.17 -12.10 0.56
C PHE A 178 -2.55 -10.71 1.12
N SER A 179 -1.73 -10.16 2.02
CA SER A 179 -1.90 -8.80 2.52
C SER A 179 -1.30 -7.77 1.56
N THR A 180 -1.75 -6.51 1.66
CA THR A 180 -1.15 -5.37 0.94
C THR A 180 0.33 -5.16 1.29
N ALA A 181 0.81 -5.65 2.45
CA ALA A 181 2.22 -5.58 2.82
C ALA A 181 3.12 -6.37 1.85
N PHE A 182 2.63 -7.44 1.21
CA PHE A 182 3.41 -8.21 0.24
C PHE A 182 3.68 -7.43 -1.07
N LEU A 183 2.87 -6.41 -1.38
CA LEU A 183 3.12 -5.49 -2.51
C LEU A 183 4.31 -4.56 -2.26
N TYR A 184 4.58 -4.26 -0.99
CA TYR A 184 5.66 -3.38 -0.54
C TYR A 184 6.92 -4.15 -0.11
N PHE A 185 6.76 -5.39 0.35
CA PHE A 185 7.86 -6.25 0.81
C PHE A 185 7.82 -7.64 0.15
N PRO A 186 7.92 -7.74 -1.19
CA PRO A 186 7.81 -9.02 -1.92
C PRO A 186 8.91 -10.03 -1.59
N GLU A 187 10.07 -9.56 -1.10
CA GLU A 187 11.22 -10.39 -0.69
C GLU A 187 11.05 -11.02 0.71
N THR A 188 9.93 -10.77 1.39
CA THR A 188 9.68 -11.31 2.73
C THR A 188 9.51 -12.82 2.69
N LYS A 189 10.20 -13.53 3.57
CA LYS A 189 10.19 -14.99 3.63
C LYS A 189 9.16 -15.53 4.61
N LYS A 190 8.62 -16.70 4.29
CA LYS A 190 7.66 -17.44 5.13
C LYS A 190 8.20 -17.66 6.54
N GLU A 191 9.46 -18.07 6.66
CA GLU A 191 10.09 -18.41 7.94
C GLU A 191 10.17 -17.21 8.87
N ASP A 192 10.31 -16.00 8.33
CA ASP A 192 10.42 -14.78 9.13
C ASP A 192 9.05 -14.32 9.65
N ILE A 193 7.98 -14.49 8.85
CA ILE A 193 6.59 -14.27 9.30
C ILE A 193 6.19 -15.28 10.38
N LEU A 194 6.52 -16.57 10.21
CA LEU A 194 6.22 -17.60 11.20
C LEU A 194 6.95 -17.37 12.53
N LYS A 195 8.22 -16.93 12.52
CA LYS A 195 8.96 -16.54 13.75
C LYS A 195 8.31 -15.39 14.51
N LEU A 196 7.63 -14.48 13.81
CA LEU A 196 6.89 -13.37 14.42
C LEU A 196 5.49 -13.78 14.93
N GLY A 197 5.10 -15.04 14.74
CA GLY A 197 3.78 -15.57 15.12
C GLY A 197 2.68 -15.25 14.10
N GLY A 198 3.04 -14.85 12.88
CA GLY A 198 2.10 -14.55 11.81
C GLY A 198 1.75 -15.74 10.92
N TYR A 199 0.78 -15.52 10.03
CA TYR A 199 0.30 -16.54 9.11
C TYR A 199 0.93 -16.40 7.73
N TRP A 200 1.15 -17.54 7.08
CA TRP A 200 1.55 -17.64 5.68
C TRP A 200 0.74 -18.74 5.03
N GLU A 201 0.19 -18.50 3.84
CA GLU A 201 -0.62 -19.47 3.12
C GLU A 201 0.15 -20.00 1.92
N ASP A 202 0.41 -21.30 1.91
CA ASP A 202 1.04 -21.96 0.77
C ASP A 202 0.02 -22.11 -0.37
N ILE A 203 0.30 -21.48 -1.50
CA ILE A 203 -0.52 -21.60 -2.70
C ILE A 203 -0.45 -23.05 -3.20
N SER A 204 -1.60 -23.74 -3.20
CA SER A 204 -1.74 -25.06 -3.79
C SER A 204 -1.33 -25.02 -5.27
N LYS A 205 -0.36 -25.86 -5.64
CA LYS A 205 0.04 -26.10 -7.05
C LYS A 205 -0.80 -27.20 -7.73
N SER A 206 -2.00 -27.49 -7.20
CA SER A 206 -2.96 -28.37 -7.85
C SER A 206 -3.17 -27.94 -9.29
N HIS A 207 -3.04 -28.85 -10.24
CA HIS A 207 -3.24 -28.56 -11.67
C HIS A 207 -4.66 -28.05 -11.88
N ILE A 208 -4.82 -26.80 -12.30
CA ILE A 208 -6.12 -26.21 -12.60
C ILE A 208 -6.30 -26.26 -14.11
N GLU A 209 -7.26 -27.06 -14.57
CA GLU A 209 -7.61 -27.12 -15.98
C GLU A 209 -8.23 -25.79 -16.44
N GLY A 210 -7.83 -25.33 -17.62
CA GLY A 210 -8.46 -24.22 -18.31
C GLY A 210 -7.71 -23.76 -19.56
N MET A 211 -8.33 -22.82 -20.29
CA MET A 211 -7.78 -22.25 -21.51
C MET A 211 -6.60 -21.32 -21.17
N PRO A 212 -5.41 -21.53 -21.77
CA PRO A 212 -4.32 -20.56 -21.73
C PRO A 212 -4.76 -19.21 -22.29
N THR A 213 -4.52 -18.10 -21.58
CA THR A 213 -4.93 -16.76 -22.05
C THR A 213 -4.20 -16.31 -23.33
N SER A 214 -3.16 -17.04 -23.76
CA SER A 214 -2.52 -16.89 -25.08
C SER A 214 -3.44 -17.25 -26.25
N GLU A 215 -4.49 -18.05 -26.03
CA GLU A 215 -5.46 -18.46 -27.06
C GLU A 215 -6.59 -17.43 -27.25
N LEU A 216 -6.71 -16.41 -26.40
CA LEU A 216 -7.74 -15.38 -26.57
C LEU A 216 -7.46 -14.54 -27.84
N PRO A 217 -8.49 -14.17 -28.62
CA PRO A 217 -8.36 -13.20 -29.70
C PRO A 217 -7.83 -11.84 -29.24
N ASP A 218 -7.12 -11.13 -30.11
CA ASP A 218 -6.58 -9.79 -29.82
C ASP A 218 -7.63 -8.66 -29.95
N ASP A 219 -8.63 -8.80 -30.84
CA ASP A 219 -9.79 -7.89 -30.88
C ASP A 219 -10.93 -8.45 -30.03
N ILE A 220 -11.54 -7.60 -29.20
CA ILE A 220 -12.68 -7.94 -28.35
C ILE A 220 -13.94 -8.30 -29.18
N LYS A 221 -14.01 -7.91 -30.45
CA LYS A 221 -15.07 -8.30 -31.38
C LYS A 221 -15.05 -9.79 -31.71
N ASP A 222 -13.87 -10.40 -31.74
CA ASP A 222 -13.67 -11.81 -32.09
C ASP A 222 -13.88 -12.74 -30.88
N VAL A 223 -14.06 -12.17 -29.68
CA VAL A 223 -14.26 -12.92 -28.43
C VAL A 223 -15.71 -13.47 -28.36
N PRO A 224 -15.89 -14.80 -28.34
CA PRO A 224 -17.21 -15.42 -28.26
C PRO A 224 -17.79 -15.33 -26.84
N ASP A 225 -19.12 -15.18 -26.72
CA ASP A 225 -19.77 -14.96 -25.42
C ASP A 225 -19.65 -16.16 -24.46
N ILE A 226 -19.34 -17.36 -24.96
CA ILE A 226 -19.06 -18.55 -24.14
C ILE A 226 -17.90 -18.36 -23.15
N ILE A 227 -17.03 -17.37 -23.39
CA ILE A 227 -15.88 -17.03 -22.55
C ILE A 227 -16.25 -16.80 -21.08
N VAL A 228 -17.49 -16.39 -20.79
CA VAL A 228 -17.97 -16.15 -19.42
C VAL A 228 -18.11 -17.43 -18.58
N THR A 229 -18.15 -18.59 -19.24
CA THR A 229 -18.19 -19.91 -18.60
C THR A 229 -16.82 -20.61 -18.58
N GLN A 230 -15.85 -20.08 -19.35
CA GLN A 230 -14.56 -20.73 -19.54
C GLN A 230 -13.55 -20.33 -18.45
N PRO A 231 -12.84 -21.31 -17.84
CA PRO A 231 -11.68 -21.04 -17.00
C PRO A 231 -10.50 -20.53 -17.84
N LEU A 232 -9.91 -19.40 -17.46
CA LEU A 232 -8.71 -18.83 -18.06
C LEU A 232 -7.50 -19.02 -17.15
N ILE A 233 -6.38 -19.46 -17.70
CA ILE A 233 -5.13 -19.69 -16.97
C ILE A 233 -4.14 -18.55 -17.20
N CYS A 234 -3.71 -17.92 -16.11
CA CYS A 234 -2.69 -16.87 -16.15
C CYS A 234 -1.29 -17.47 -16.46
N PRO A 235 -0.56 -16.94 -17.46
CA PRO A 235 0.72 -17.50 -17.90
C PRO A 235 1.86 -17.25 -16.90
N GLU A 236 1.75 -16.23 -16.03
CA GLU A 236 2.76 -15.94 -15.01
C GLU A 236 2.61 -16.79 -13.74
N THR A 237 1.38 -17.01 -13.27
CA THR A 237 1.11 -17.68 -11.97
C THR A 237 0.52 -19.07 -12.08
N GLY A 238 0.02 -19.47 -13.25
CA GLY A 238 -0.80 -20.67 -13.43
C GLY A 238 -2.19 -20.57 -12.77
N TRP A 239 -2.57 -19.41 -12.22
CA TRP A 239 -3.85 -19.26 -11.53
C TRP A 239 -5.01 -19.15 -12.51
N ARG A 240 -6.12 -19.79 -12.15
CA ARG A 240 -7.39 -19.67 -12.86
C ARG A 240 -8.10 -18.36 -12.50
N PHE A 241 -8.63 -17.69 -13.50
CA PHE A 241 -9.66 -16.66 -13.37
C PHE A 241 -10.75 -16.86 -14.43
N ASN A 242 -11.90 -16.22 -14.25
CA ASN A 242 -12.99 -16.22 -15.22
C ASN A 242 -13.37 -14.76 -15.53
N ILE A 243 -13.92 -14.49 -16.72
CA ILE A 243 -14.55 -13.19 -17.05
C ILE A 243 -16.05 -13.28 -16.73
N ASN A 244 -16.63 -12.25 -16.12
CA ASN A 244 -18.09 -12.22 -15.90
C ASN A 244 -18.84 -11.49 -17.03
N GLN A 245 -20.15 -11.71 -17.15
CA GLN A 245 -20.96 -11.14 -18.23
C GLN A 245 -20.94 -9.60 -18.28
N ASN A 246 -20.91 -8.93 -17.13
CA ASN A 246 -20.87 -7.46 -17.05
C ASN A 246 -19.50 -6.94 -17.49
N GLU A 247 -18.43 -7.63 -17.09
CA GLU A 247 -17.06 -7.33 -17.50
C GLU A 247 -16.87 -7.53 -19.02
N LEU A 248 -17.35 -8.63 -19.59
CA LEU A 248 -17.33 -8.85 -21.05
C LEU A 248 -18.09 -7.74 -21.80
N SER A 249 -19.26 -7.36 -21.29
CA SER A 249 -20.08 -6.29 -21.87
C SER A 249 -19.36 -4.95 -21.85
N PHE A 250 -18.66 -4.63 -20.74
CA PHE A 250 -17.83 -3.44 -20.62
C PHE A 250 -16.66 -3.43 -21.63
N TYR A 251 -15.91 -4.53 -21.75
CA TYR A 251 -14.82 -4.63 -22.73
C TYR A 251 -15.32 -4.45 -24.17
N LYS A 252 -16.43 -5.10 -24.54
CA LYS A 252 -17.06 -4.96 -25.87
C LYS A 252 -17.52 -3.54 -26.17
N GLN A 253 -18.21 -2.88 -25.23
CA GLN A 253 -18.70 -1.51 -25.39
C GLN A 253 -17.57 -0.46 -25.55
N ASN A 254 -16.42 -0.68 -24.92
CA ASN A 254 -15.29 0.26 -24.95
C ASN A 254 -14.23 -0.09 -25.99
N ASN A 255 -14.41 -1.18 -26.77
CA ASN A 255 -13.41 -1.69 -27.72
C ASN A 255 -12.04 -1.96 -27.05
N ILE A 256 -12.05 -2.62 -25.89
CA ILE A 256 -10.86 -2.95 -25.09
C ILE A 256 -10.66 -4.49 -25.09
N PRO A 257 -9.46 -5.02 -25.36
CA PRO A 257 -9.20 -6.46 -25.35
C PRO A 257 -9.33 -7.09 -23.95
N LEU A 258 -9.59 -8.40 -23.90
CA LEU A 258 -9.64 -9.14 -22.65
C LEU A 258 -8.26 -9.22 -21.95
N PRO A 259 -8.23 -9.26 -20.61
CA PRO A 259 -6.98 -9.28 -19.86
C PRO A 259 -6.25 -10.61 -19.99
N ARG A 260 -4.97 -10.56 -20.37
CA ARG A 260 -4.10 -11.75 -20.48
C ARG A 260 -3.58 -12.28 -19.14
N LEU A 261 -3.60 -11.46 -18.10
CA LEU A 261 -3.03 -11.75 -16.78
C LEU A 261 -4.10 -11.71 -15.67
N HIS A 262 -3.90 -12.53 -14.62
CA HIS A 262 -4.74 -12.55 -13.42
C HIS A 262 -4.91 -11.15 -12.84
N PHE A 263 -6.06 -10.86 -12.21
CA PHE A 263 -6.34 -9.51 -11.70
C PHE A 263 -5.30 -9.04 -10.67
N ASP A 264 -4.80 -9.93 -9.81
CA ASP A 264 -3.71 -9.62 -8.87
C ASP A 264 -2.40 -9.28 -9.58
N VAL A 265 -2.02 -10.04 -10.62
CA VAL A 265 -0.81 -9.81 -11.40
C VAL A 265 -0.89 -8.45 -12.10
N ARG A 266 -2.03 -8.16 -12.77
CA ARG A 266 -2.28 -6.83 -13.36
C ARG A 266 -2.26 -5.71 -12.32
N THR A 267 -2.70 -5.98 -11.10
CA THR A 267 -2.70 -5.00 -10.01
C THR A 267 -1.28 -4.77 -9.49
N LYS A 268 -0.51 -5.83 -9.22
CA LYS A 268 0.90 -5.76 -8.86
C LYS A 268 1.73 -5.02 -9.93
N ASN A 269 1.54 -5.35 -11.21
CA ASN A 269 2.28 -4.73 -12.32
C ASN A 269 1.95 -3.23 -12.49
N ARG A 270 0.72 -2.80 -12.20
CA ARG A 270 0.35 -1.37 -12.14
C ARG A 270 0.90 -0.67 -10.89
N LEU A 271 0.87 -1.34 -9.74
CA LEU A 271 1.30 -0.78 -8.46
C LEU A 271 2.84 -0.78 -8.28
N LYS A 272 3.62 -1.53 -9.07
CA LYS A 272 5.09 -1.63 -8.93
C LYS A 272 5.81 -0.26 -8.91
N TYR A 273 5.31 0.72 -9.65
CA TYR A 273 5.86 2.09 -9.69
C TYR A 273 5.51 2.94 -8.44
N LEU A 274 4.54 2.48 -7.66
CA LEU A 274 4.01 3.13 -6.46
C LEU A 274 4.45 2.43 -5.16
N THR A 275 5.11 1.26 -5.26
CA THR A 275 5.56 0.46 -4.10
C THR A 275 7.07 0.53 -3.85
N VAL A 276 7.79 1.41 -4.55
CA VAL A 276 9.25 1.60 -4.36
C VAL A 276 9.56 2.31 -3.04
N LEU A 277 9.82 1.51 -2.01
CA LEU A 277 10.22 1.99 -0.68
C LEU A 277 11.72 2.32 -0.56
N LYS A 278 12.55 1.83 -1.48
CA LYS A 278 14.01 1.87 -1.37
C LYS A 278 14.62 2.81 -2.42
N SER A 279 15.57 3.64 -1.99
CA SER A 279 16.41 4.43 -2.88
C SER A 279 17.66 3.64 -3.32
N HIS A 280 18.13 3.95 -4.52
CA HIS A 280 19.26 3.32 -5.19
C HIS A 280 20.28 4.38 -5.65
N PRO A 281 21.58 4.05 -5.68
CA PRO A 281 22.63 4.98 -6.07
C PRO A 281 22.71 5.13 -7.59
N TYR A 282 22.87 6.37 -8.05
CA TYR A 282 23.04 6.72 -9.46
C TYR A 282 24.11 7.82 -9.62
N ILE A 283 24.54 8.02 -10.86
CA ILE A 283 25.43 9.12 -11.27
C ILE A 283 24.60 10.09 -12.11
N CYS A 284 24.68 11.38 -11.82
CA CYS A 284 23.94 12.40 -12.57
C CYS A 284 24.42 12.47 -14.03
N TYR A 285 23.49 12.33 -14.97
CA TYR A 285 23.72 12.35 -16.42
C TYR A 285 24.46 13.61 -16.94
N TYR A 286 24.26 14.77 -16.30
CA TYR A 286 24.83 16.05 -16.75
C TYR A 286 26.13 16.45 -16.03
N CYS A 287 26.25 16.20 -14.72
CA CYS A 287 27.37 16.69 -13.91
C CYS A 287 28.21 15.59 -13.22
N SER A 288 27.88 14.32 -13.46
CA SER A 288 28.57 13.15 -12.88
C SER A 288 28.63 13.08 -11.34
N LYS A 289 27.83 13.90 -10.64
CA LYS A 289 27.64 13.85 -9.17
C LYS A 289 26.91 12.57 -8.77
N ASN A 290 27.33 11.95 -7.67
CA ASN A 290 26.60 10.84 -7.04
C ASN A 290 25.26 11.33 -6.46
N ILE A 291 24.18 10.61 -6.76
CA ILE A 291 22.81 10.92 -6.37
C ILE A 291 22.07 9.66 -5.89
N MET A 292 20.95 9.85 -5.17
CA MET A 292 20.09 8.77 -4.70
C MET A 292 18.69 8.94 -5.28
N ALA A 293 18.14 7.90 -5.90
CA ALA A 293 16.82 7.97 -6.54
C ALA A 293 15.97 6.72 -6.27
N TYR A 294 14.64 6.85 -6.32
CA TYR A 294 13.71 5.74 -6.07
C TYR A 294 13.33 5.04 -7.37
N TYR A 295 14.37 4.68 -8.12
CA TYR A 295 14.30 3.90 -9.33
C TYR A 295 15.05 2.60 -9.08
N PRO A 296 14.39 1.44 -9.13
CA PRO A 296 15.04 0.15 -9.10
C PRO A 296 15.93 -0.06 -10.35
N PRO A 297 17.15 -0.61 -10.23
CA PRO A 297 18.06 -0.81 -11.37
C PRO A 297 17.48 -1.64 -12.52
N GLU A 298 16.56 -2.55 -12.23
CA GLU A 298 15.84 -3.35 -13.23
C GLU A 298 14.95 -2.53 -14.18
N TRP A 299 14.62 -1.27 -13.83
CA TRP A 299 13.91 -0.35 -14.72
C TRP A 299 14.81 0.25 -15.81
N LYS A 300 16.14 0.12 -15.71
CA LYS A 300 17.13 0.49 -16.74
C LYS A 300 17.04 1.94 -17.25
N TYR A 301 16.73 2.88 -16.37
CA TYR A 301 16.72 4.30 -16.71
C TYR A 301 18.15 4.82 -16.91
N GLU A 302 18.48 5.22 -18.14
CA GLU A 302 19.84 5.63 -18.54
C GLU A 302 20.16 7.07 -18.14
N LYS A 303 19.15 7.95 -18.09
CA LYS A 303 19.32 9.40 -17.91
C LYS A 303 18.64 9.87 -16.62
N ILE A 304 19.39 9.88 -15.52
CA ILE A 304 18.93 10.39 -14.22
C ILE A 304 19.72 11.64 -13.84
N ALA A 305 19.03 12.72 -13.54
CA ALA A 305 19.62 14.01 -13.21
C ALA A 305 19.42 14.36 -11.73
N CYS A 306 20.43 15.02 -11.14
CA CYS A 306 20.25 15.71 -9.87
C CYS A 306 19.26 16.88 -10.03
N GLU A 307 18.69 17.35 -8.92
CA GLU A 307 17.66 18.38 -8.92
C GLU A 307 18.13 19.68 -9.60
N GLU A 308 19.39 20.08 -9.44
CA GLU A 308 19.94 21.29 -10.06
C GLU A 308 20.02 21.15 -11.59
N CYS A 309 20.57 20.03 -12.09
CA CYS A 309 20.72 19.80 -13.52
C CYS A 309 19.38 19.55 -14.23
N TYR A 310 18.42 18.90 -13.57
CA TYR A 310 17.09 18.70 -14.11
C TYR A 310 16.40 20.05 -14.40
N LYS A 311 16.47 21.00 -13.45
CA LYS A 311 15.90 22.36 -13.58
C LYS A 311 16.57 23.22 -14.66
N GLN A 312 17.84 22.97 -14.98
CA GLN A 312 18.60 23.75 -15.96
C GLN A 312 18.39 23.28 -17.40
N ASN A 313 18.17 21.98 -17.61
CA ASN A 313 18.20 21.35 -18.94
C ASN A 313 16.82 20.93 -19.45
N ILE A 314 15.78 20.97 -18.62
CA ILE A 314 14.41 20.56 -18.97
C ILE A 314 13.44 21.69 -18.56
N ASN A 315 12.94 22.42 -19.57
CA ASN A 315 11.83 23.38 -19.48
C ASN A 315 10.53 22.69 -19.91
#